data_AF-A0A3D1IR97-F1
#
_entry.id   AF-A0A3D1IR97-F1
#
_cell.length_a   1.000
_cell.length_b   1.000
_cell.length_c   1.000
_cell.angle_alpha   90.00
_cell.angle_beta   90.00
_cell.angle_gamma   90.00
#
_symmetry.space_group_name_H-M   'P 1'
#
loop_
_entity.id
_entity.type
_entity.pdbx_description
1 polymer ?
#
loop_
_entity_poly.entity_id
_entity_poly.type
_entity_poly.pdbx_seq_one_letter_code
_entity_poly.pdbx_strand_id
1 'polypeptide(L)'
;MASNAGWRIFLPIVMRLFLAFLLCLGGLLKAQSVSDSATPVRNISAPAGFKVELLYSVPKPQQGSWVAMCNDDKGRIIVSDQFGGLYRFTPPAPGKQLQQSEIEKVPAKIRAANGLLWAKGALYVAVNDYERKFPSGLYRVTDSDGDDKLDKVVLLREMFARGDHGVHAILPGPGNSLYLITGNNTEPLKTQTSRVPLHWGEDHLLPRMPDGRGHNRTRLAPAGIIYKVSMDGKQWEVVSSGYRNIYDGGVNADGELFTYDADMEYDFNTSWYRPTRINHVTSGSMWGWRNGTGKRPEFYPDTLPATVNIGPGSPTGTVFGYGAKFPAKYQNAFFILDWSWGKIHAVHLKSQGSSYTGDSETFITGSPLPVTDVIIRPEDGAMYFTIGGRKVQSGVYRVTYSGEESTTPAVKRTQSQDRNLRHKLERFHGRQHKDAVNESWTHLDHGGRFIRWAAMTAVMHQPVAQWQERALSEKNHNKRVVALLALCKVVGADPKNVTPEEPAPKIDSALKASIFKSLGQVDWSKLTHSSKLTLVRAYQIALIRLGETNASVKNR
;
A
#
# COMPACT_ATOMS: atom_id res chain seq x y z
N MET A 1 -84.74 2.45 -8.91
CA MET A 1 -83.81 2.91 -7.85
C MET A 1 -82.60 1.97 -7.87
N ALA A 2 -81.38 2.53 -7.81
CA ALA A 2 -80.08 1.86 -7.95
C ALA A 2 -79.90 0.63 -7.00
N SER A 3 -79.03 -0.38 -7.19
CA SER A 3 -77.61 -0.38 -7.60
C SER A 3 -77.04 -1.82 -7.72
N ASN A 4 -75.87 -1.94 -8.38
CA ASN A 4 -74.82 -2.99 -8.26
C ASN A 4 -74.96 -4.33 -9.01
N ALA A 5 -74.67 -4.29 -10.31
CA ALA A 5 -74.19 -5.42 -11.09
C ALA A 5 -72.67 -5.25 -11.36
N GLY A 6 -71.81 -6.00 -10.66
CA GLY A 6 -70.36 -5.85 -10.81
C GLY A 6 -69.49 -7.06 -10.49
N TRP A 7 -70.05 -8.26 -10.28
CA TRP A 7 -69.29 -9.38 -9.70
C TRP A 7 -69.47 -10.74 -10.42
N ARG A 8 -69.76 -10.77 -11.72
CA ARG A 8 -69.95 -12.04 -12.45
C ARG A 8 -69.14 -12.26 -13.73
N ILE A 9 -68.18 -11.40 -14.06
CA ILE A 9 -67.37 -11.56 -15.30
C ILE A 9 -65.86 -11.75 -15.02
N PHE A 10 -65.38 -11.58 -13.79
CA PHE A 10 -63.94 -11.59 -13.50
C PHE A 10 -63.28 -12.94 -13.23
N LEU A 11 -64.04 -14.01 -12.98
CA LEU A 11 -63.47 -15.30 -12.57
C LEU A 11 -62.91 -16.19 -13.71
N PRO A 12 -63.47 -16.22 -14.95
CA PRO A 12 -62.99 -17.13 -15.99
C PRO A 12 -61.73 -16.65 -16.73
N ILE A 13 -61.46 -15.34 -16.76
CA ILE A 13 -60.34 -14.75 -17.52
C ILE A 13 -59.02 -14.84 -16.73
N VAL A 14 -59.08 -14.67 -15.40
CA VAL A 14 -57.91 -14.78 -14.53
C VAL A 14 -57.34 -16.21 -14.50
N MET A 15 -58.21 -17.22 -14.60
CA MET A 15 -57.79 -18.63 -14.55
C MET A 15 -57.14 -19.12 -15.87
N ARG A 16 -57.48 -18.52 -17.02
CA ARG A 16 -56.82 -18.84 -18.31
C ARG A 16 -55.46 -18.14 -18.47
N LEU A 17 -55.29 -16.96 -17.89
CA LEU A 17 -53.99 -16.27 -17.87
C LEU A 17 -52.99 -16.95 -16.91
N PHE A 18 -53.47 -17.54 -15.80
CA PHE A 18 -52.61 -18.29 -14.89
C PHE A 18 -52.06 -19.60 -15.50
N LEU A 19 -52.86 -20.31 -16.31
CA LEU A 19 -52.40 -21.55 -16.96
C LEU A 19 -51.41 -21.29 -18.12
N ALA A 20 -51.57 -20.18 -18.86
CA ALA A 20 -50.60 -19.78 -19.89
C ALA A 20 -49.27 -19.31 -19.29
N PHE A 21 -49.30 -18.68 -18.10
CA PHE A 21 -48.08 -18.28 -17.39
C PHE A 21 -47.30 -19.49 -16.82
N LEU A 22 -47.99 -20.55 -16.40
CA LEU A 22 -47.37 -21.79 -15.92
C LEU A 22 -46.75 -22.64 -17.05
N LEU A 23 -47.29 -22.60 -18.26
CA LEU A 23 -46.73 -23.30 -19.44
C LEU A 23 -45.51 -22.59 -20.06
N CYS A 24 -45.34 -21.28 -19.85
CA CYS A 24 -44.10 -20.57 -20.20
C CYS A 24 -42.97 -20.75 -19.18
N LEU A 25 -43.25 -21.21 -17.95
CA LEU A 25 -42.22 -21.53 -16.96
C LEU A 25 -41.61 -22.94 -17.14
N GLY A 26 -42.31 -23.86 -17.82
CA GLY A 26 -41.83 -25.24 -18.03
C GLY A 26 -40.75 -25.41 -19.10
N GLY A 27 -40.56 -24.41 -19.97
CA GLY A 27 -39.63 -24.46 -21.10
C GLY A 27 -38.27 -23.78 -20.89
N LEU A 28 -38.03 -23.20 -19.72
CA LEU A 28 -36.79 -22.46 -19.38
C LEU A 28 -35.90 -23.21 -18.37
N LEU A 29 -35.95 -24.54 -18.34
CA LEU A 29 -35.00 -25.36 -17.59
C LEU A 29 -33.83 -25.78 -18.48
N LYS A 30 -33.04 -24.77 -18.85
CA LYS A 30 -31.58 -24.85 -19.07
C LYS A 30 -30.97 -23.44 -19.15
N ALA A 31 -31.44 -22.52 -18.31
CA ALA A 31 -30.58 -21.42 -17.90
C ALA A 31 -29.54 -22.01 -16.94
N GLN A 32 -28.40 -22.42 -17.49
CA GLN A 32 -27.20 -22.71 -16.70
C GLN A 32 -26.96 -21.48 -15.83
N SER A 33 -27.05 -21.64 -14.51
CA SER A 33 -26.92 -20.53 -13.57
C SER A 33 -25.60 -19.81 -13.82
N VAL A 34 -25.67 -18.54 -14.19
CA VAL A 34 -24.50 -17.65 -14.33
C VAL A 34 -23.83 -17.38 -12.96
N SER A 35 -24.33 -18.00 -11.86
CA SER A 35 -23.88 -17.76 -10.50
C SER A 35 -22.55 -18.41 -10.11
N ASP A 36 -22.09 -19.43 -10.86
CA ASP A 36 -21.01 -20.33 -10.39
C ASP A 36 -19.75 -20.31 -11.27
N SER A 37 -19.64 -19.37 -12.22
CA SER A 37 -18.47 -19.28 -13.12
C SER A 37 -17.81 -17.90 -13.05
N ALA A 38 -16.47 -17.89 -13.10
CA ALA A 38 -15.67 -16.68 -13.15
C ALA A 38 -15.96 -15.85 -14.41
N THR A 39 -15.58 -14.57 -14.40
CA THR A 39 -15.75 -13.66 -15.54
C THR A 39 -15.33 -14.30 -16.86
N PRO A 40 -16.26 -14.48 -17.83
CA PRO A 40 -15.90 -15.07 -19.11
C PRO A 40 -14.86 -14.22 -19.85
N VAL A 41 -13.88 -14.87 -20.50
CA VAL A 41 -12.80 -14.19 -21.24
C VAL A 41 -13.33 -13.19 -22.28
N ARG A 42 -14.49 -13.46 -22.89
CA ARG A 42 -15.16 -12.53 -23.84
C ARG A 42 -15.55 -11.17 -23.23
N ASN A 43 -15.59 -11.06 -21.90
CA ASN A 43 -15.85 -9.82 -21.18
C ASN A 43 -14.56 -9.11 -20.72
N ILE A 44 -13.39 -9.63 -21.11
CA ILE A 44 -12.08 -9.14 -20.75
C ILE A 44 -11.40 -8.60 -22.01
N SER A 45 -10.93 -7.36 -21.93
CA SER A 45 -10.12 -6.72 -22.96
C SER A 45 -8.66 -6.69 -22.54
N ALA A 46 -7.77 -6.94 -23.49
CA ALA A 46 -6.33 -6.88 -23.35
C ALA A 46 -5.73 -6.22 -24.61
N PRO A 47 -4.47 -5.73 -24.58
CA PRO A 47 -3.87 -5.07 -25.73
C PRO A 47 -3.63 -6.07 -26.87
N ALA A 48 -3.44 -5.55 -28.09
CA ALA A 48 -3.14 -6.40 -29.25
C ALA A 48 -1.93 -7.31 -29.00
N GLY A 49 -2.01 -8.55 -29.49
CA GLY A 49 -1.00 -9.58 -29.27
C GLY A 49 -1.07 -10.28 -27.91
N PHE A 50 -1.84 -9.77 -26.93
CA PHE A 50 -2.04 -10.46 -25.66
C PHE A 50 -3.25 -11.39 -25.70
N LYS A 51 -3.12 -12.56 -25.09
CA LYS A 51 -4.18 -13.56 -24.94
C LYS A 51 -4.43 -13.82 -23.47
N VAL A 52 -5.71 -13.70 -23.05
CA VAL A 52 -6.18 -14.06 -21.71
C VAL A 52 -6.87 -15.43 -21.77
N GLU A 53 -6.54 -16.31 -20.84
CA GLU A 53 -7.13 -17.65 -20.70
C GLU A 53 -7.69 -17.82 -19.28
N LEU A 54 -8.97 -18.20 -19.16
CA LEU A 54 -9.55 -18.63 -17.89
C LEU A 54 -9.10 -20.07 -17.60
N LEU A 55 -8.29 -20.25 -16.56
CA LEU A 55 -7.76 -21.55 -16.17
C LEU A 55 -8.69 -22.31 -15.23
N TYR A 56 -9.35 -21.60 -14.32
CA TYR A 56 -10.19 -22.23 -13.30
C TYR A 56 -11.26 -21.26 -12.79
N SER A 57 -12.51 -21.73 -12.73
CA SER A 57 -13.58 -21.09 -11.95
C SER A 57 -13.63 -21.75 -10.59
N VAL A 58 -13.38 -21.00 -9.52
CA VAL A 58 -13.26 -21.55 -8.17
C VAL A 58 -14.65 -21.96 -7.64
N PRO A 59 -14.86 -23.22 -7.22
CA PRO A 59 -16.11 -23.64 -6.59
C PRO A 59 -16.27 -22.97 -5.23
N LYS A 60 -17.00 -21.85 -5.20
CA LYS A 60 -17.13 -20.99 -4.02
C LYS A 60 -17.57 -21.73 -2.74
N PRO A 61 -18.53 -22.69 -2.76
CA PRO A 61 -18.92 -23.42 -1.55
C PRO A 61 -17.80 -24.30 -0.96
N GLN A 62 -16.85 -24.76 -1.76
CA GLN A 62 -15.79 -25.69 -1.35
C GLN A 62 -14.45 -25.00 -1.12
N GLN A 63 -14.13 -24.00 -1.94
CA GLN A 63 -12.79 -23.38 -2.00
C GLN A 63 -12.80 -21.87 -1.75
N GLY A 64 -13.98 -21.28 -1.52
CA GLY A 64 -14.14 -19.87 -1.15
C GLY A 64 -13.81 -18.90 -2.28
N SER A 65 -13.11 -17.81 -1.95
CA SER A 65 -12.79 -16.73 -2.89
C SER A 65 -11.32 -16.35 -2.77
N TRP A 66 -10.55 -16.56 -3.84
CA TRP A 66 -9.10 -16.47 -3.77
C TRP A 66 -8.60 -15.02 -3.88
N VAL A 67 -7.72 -14.63 -2.95
CA VAL A 67 -7.30 -13.22 -2.79
C VAL A 67 -5.80 -12.98 -2.82
N ALA A 68 -4.99 -14.03 -2.69
CA ALA A 68 -3.54 -13.93 -2.74
C ALA A 68 -2.95 -15.15 -3.45
N MET A 69 -1.79 -14.99 -4.09
CA MET A 69 -1.06 -16.04 -4.77
C MET A 69 0.45 -15.84 -4.73
N CYS A 70 1.21 -16.94 -4.82
CA CYS A 70 2.64 -16.89 -5.08
C CYS A 70 3.09 -18.15 -5.83
N ASN A 71 4.24 -18.08 -6.50
CA ASN A 71 4.94 -19.27 -6.98
C ASN A 71 5.61 -19.99 -5.80
N ASP A 72 5.68 -21.32 -5.84
CA ASP A 72 6.62 -22.09 -5.02
C ASP A 72 7.92 -22.40 -5.80
N ASP A 73 8.86 -23.13 -5.19
CA ASP A 73 10.13 -23.48 -5.82
C ASP A 73 10.08 -24.69 -6.77
N LYS A 74 8.90 -25.27 -6.99
CA LYS A 74 8.66 -26.37 -7.93
C LYS A 74 7.81 -25.93 -9.13
N GLY A 75 7.64 -24.62 -9.31
CA GLY A 75 6.87 -24.03 -10.40
C GLY A 75 5.36 -24.22 -10.26
N ARG A 76 4.86 -24.53 -9.07
CA ARG A 76 3.42 -24.58 -8.74
C ARG A 76 2.98 -23.22 -8.21
N ILE A 77 1.68 -22.98 -8.22
CA ILE A 77 1.08 -21.77 -7.66
C ILE A 77 0.35 -22.15 -6.38
N ILE A 78 0.62 -21.40 -5.31
CA ILE A 78 -0.13 -21.44 -4.05
C ILE A 78 -1.10 -20.25 -4.05
N VAL A 79 -2.34 -20.49 -3.65
CA VAL A 79 -3.39 -19.48 -3.55
C VAL A 79 -4.06 -19.53 -2.18
N SER A 80 -4.68 -18.42 -1.79
CA SER A 80 -5.36 -18.28 -0.49
C SER A 80 -6.83 -17.91 -0.64
N ASP A 81 -7.71 -18.62 0.06
CA ASP A 81 -9.10 -18.20 0.28
C ASP A 81 -9.18 -17.11 1.36
N GLN A 82 -9.90 -16.01 1.07
CA GLN A 82 -10.04 -14.84 1.95
C GLN A 82 -10.46 -15.19 3.40
N PHE A 83 -11.29 -16.22 3.58
CA PHE A 83 -11.78 -16.65 4.90
C PHE A 83 -11.39 -18.09 5.25
N GLY A 84 -10.60 -18.73 4.40
CA GLY A 84 -10.29 -20.16 4.48
C GLY A 84 -8.81 -20.43 4.32
N GLY A 85 -8.48 -21.68 3.98
CA GLY A 85 -7.11 -22.17 3.90
C GLY A 85 -6.43 -21.88 2.56
N LEU A 86 -5.31 -22.57 2.35
CA LEU A 86 -4.50 -22.45 1.15
C LEU A 86 -4.77 -23.63 0.20
N TYR A 87 -4.59 -23.37 -1.10
CA TYR A 87 -4.64 -24.38 -2.15
C TYR A 87 -3.38 -24.28 -3.01
N ARG A 88 -3.02 -25.37 -3.68
CA ARG A 88 -1.84 -25.46 -4.54
C ARG A 88 -2.20 -26.20 -5.83
N PHE A 89 -1.64 -25.76 -6.95
CA PHE A 89 -1.83 -26.45 -8.23
C PHE A 89 -0.67 -26.19 -9.19
N THR A 90 -0.48 -27.09 -10.15
CA THR A 90 0.43 -26.88 -11.28
C THR A 90 -0.34 -26.21 -12.41
N PRO A 91 0.12 -25.08 -12.97
CA PRO A 91 -0.54 -24.47 -14.12
C PRO A 91 -0.67 -25.45 -15.29
N PRO A 92 -1.85 -25.55 -15.94
CA PRO A 92 -2.04 -26.50 -17.03
C PRO A 92 -1.34 -26.00 -18.30
N ALA A 93 -1.19 -26.86 -19.31
CA ALA A 93 -0.65 -26.44 -20.61
C ALA A 93 -1.49 -25.31 -21.26
N PRO A 94 -0.92 -24.53 -22.22
CA PRO A 94 -1.68 -23.60 -23.06
C PRO A 94 -2.98 -24.20 -23.62
N GLY A 95 -4.09 -23.46 -23.54
CA GLY A 95 -5.40 -23.92 -24.00
C GLY A 95 -6.10 -25.00 -23.15
N LYS A 96 -5.55 -25.38 -22.00
CA LYS A 96 -6.18 -26.33 -21.05
C LYS A 96 -6.67 -25.61 -19.80
N GLN A 97 -7.74 -26.14 -19.20
CA GLN A 97 -8.29 -25.71 -17.92
C GLN A 97 -7.98 -26.72 -16.83
N LEU A 98 -7.93 -26.25 -15.58
CA LEU A 98 -7.79 -27.08 -14.40
C LEU A 98 -9.12 -27.75 -14.05
N GLN A 99 -9.04 -29.00 -13.62
CA GLN A 99 -10.11 -29.74 -12.98
C GLN A 99 -10.00 -29.59 -11.46
N GLN A 100 -11.13 -29.74 -10.75
CA GLN A 100 -11.14 -29.62 -9.29
C GLN A 100 -10.22 -30.65 -8.61
N SER A 101 -10.05 -31.84 -9.19
CA SER A 101 -9.13 -32.88 -8.69
C SER A 101 -7.66 -32.51 -8.79
N GLU A 102 -7.31 -31.51 -9.60
CA GLU A 102 -5.93 -31.00 -9.75
C GLU A 102 -5.60 -29.89 -8.75
N ILE A 103 -6.60 -29.44 -7.98
CA ILE A 103 -6.43 -28.45 -6.91
C ILE A 103 -6.16 -29.19 -5.59
N GLU A 104 -4.92 -29.10 -5.13
CA GLU A 104 -4.50 -29.66 -3.85
C GLU A 104 -4.87 -28.70 -2.72
N LYS A 105 -5.56 -29.20 -1.69
CA LYS A 105 -5.72 -28.45 -0.44
C LYS A 105 -4.45 -28.57 0.40
N VAL A 106 -3.87 -27.45 0.77
CA VAL A 106 -2.69 -27.42 1.64
C VAL A 106 -3.11 -27.75 3.09
N PRO A 107 -2.46 -28.70 3.78
CA PRO A 107 -2.90 -29.17 5.09
C PRO A 107 -2.60 -28.20 6.25
N ALA A 108 -1.75 -27.18 6.02
CA ALA A 108 -1.43 -26.14 6.99
C ALA A 108 -2.68 -25.58 7.67
N LYS A 109 -2.71 -25.62 9.01
CA LYS A 109 -3.79 -25.07 9.84
C LYS A 109 -3.68 -23.55 9.94
N ILE A 110 -3.95 -22.89 8.82
CA ILE A 110 -3.89 -21.43 8.65
C ILE A 110 -5.12 -20.96 7.87
N ARG A 111 -5.51 -19.70 8.02
CA ARG A 111 -6.61 -19.11 7.24
C ARG A 111 -6.41 -17.63 6.97
N ALA A 112 -7.22 -17.09 6.05
CA ALA A 112 -7.32 -15.66 5.77
C ALA A 112 -5.95 -15.01 5.45
N ALA A 113 -5.17 -15.69 4.62
CA ALA A 113 -3.89 -15.16 4.15
C ALA A 113 -4.14 -14.12 3.05
N ASN A 114 -3.72 -12.89 3.32
CA ASN A 114 -3.77 -11.78 2.37
C ASN A 114 -2.47 -11.61 1.58
N GLY A 115 -1.37 -12.24 2.02
CA GLY A 115 -0.10 -12.19 1.32
C GLY A 115 0.68 -13.47 1.50
N LEU A 116 1.33 -13.89 0.42
CA LEU A 116 2.08 -15.13 0.32
C LEU A 116 3.44 -14.86 -0.29
N LEU A 117 4.49 -15.43 0.29
CA LEU A 117 5.82 -15.39 -0.30
C LEU A 117 6.54 -16.71 -0.04
N TRP A 118 6.90 -17.42 -1.12
CA TRP A 118 7.86 -18.51 -1.02
C TRP A 118 9.28 -17.95 -0.94
N ALA A 119 10.01 -18.29 0.12
CA ALA A 119 11.40 -17.89 0.27
C ALA A 119 12.18 -18.89 1.14
N LYS A 120 13.38 -19.26 0.69
CA LYS A 120 14.32 -20.12 1.46
C LYS A 120 13.67 -21.44 1.93
N GLY A 121 12.92 -22.10 1.03
CA GLY A 121 12.28 -23.39 1.30
C GLY A 121 11.11 -23.33 2.29
N ALA A 122 10.55 -22.15 2.52
CA ALA A 122 9.39 -21.96 3.38
C ALA A 122 8.38 -21.00 2.75
N LEU A 123 7.11 -21.17 3.09
CA LEU A 123 6.06 -20.23 2.76
C LEU A 123 5.88 -19.24 3.91
N TYR A 124 6.15 -17.96 3.66
CA TYR A 124 5.80 -16.87 4.57
C TYR A 124 4.39 -16.39 4.26
N VAL A 125 3.60 -16.21 5.31
CA VAL A 125 2.17 -15.93 5.19
C VAL A 125 1.80 -14.72 6.04
N ALA A 126 1.20 -13.72 5.40
CA ALA A 126 0.62 -12.55 6.06
C ALA A 126 -0.87 -12.81 6.25
N VAL A 127 -1.27 -13.03 7.51
CA VAL A 127 -2.64 -13.34 7.88
C VAL A 127 -3.36 -12.08 8.34
N ASN A 128 -4.52 -11.82 7.76
CA ASN A 128 -5.46 -10.80 8.21
C ASN A 128 -6.85 -11.41 8.33
N ASP A 129 -7.15 -11.94 9.50
CA ASP A 129 -8.44 -12.55 9.75
C ASP A 129 -9.51 -11.50 10.07
N TYR A 130 -10.32 -11.22 9.05
CA TYR A 130 -11.44 -10.27 9.10
C TYR A 130 -12.47 -10.58 10.20
N GLU A 131 -12.57 -11.84 10.62
CA GLU A 131 -13.51 -12.30 11.66
C GLU A 131 -12.83 -12.49 13.02
N ARG A 132 -11.50 -12.29 13.10
CA ARG A 132 -10.67 -12.51 14.29
C ARG A 132 -10.81 -13.93 14.87
N LYS A 133 -11.06 -14.92 14.01
CA LYS A 133 -11.10 -16.34 14.38
C LYS A 133 -9.71 -16.98 14.42
N PHE A 134 -8.72 -16.29 13.86
CA PHE A 134 -7.32 -16.66 13.86
C PHE A 134 -6.47 -15.40 14.11
N PRO A 135 -5.36 -15.47 14.85
CA PRO A 135 -4.53 -14.29 15.08
C PRO A 135 -4.02 -13.73 13.75
N SER A 136 -4.14 -12.41 13.58
CA SER A 136 -3.53 -11.75 12.41
C SER A 136 -2.04 -11.54 12.66
N GLY A 137 -1.23 -11.51 11.61
CA GLY A 137 0.21 -11.34 11.75
C GLY A 137 1.03 -12.06 10.70
N LEU A 138 2.32 -12.23 11.01
CA LEU A 138 3.29 -12.89 10.13
C LEU A 138 3.54 -14.33 10.60
N TYR A 139 3.42 -15.26 9.67
CA TYR A 139 3.60 -16.69 9.88
C TYR A 139 4.65 -17.26 8.93
N ARG A 140 5.23 -18.40 9.33
CA ARG A 140 6.04 -19.26 8.47
C ARG A 140 5.46 -20.66 8.45
N VAL A 141 5.28 -21.19 7.26
CA VAL A 141 4.76 -22.53 7.01
C VAL A 141 5.84 -23.37 6.32
N THR A 142 6.09 -24.56 6.83
CA THR A 142 7.08 -25.51 6.32
C THR A 142 6.48 -26.90 6.21
N ASP A 143 7.10 -27.73 5.39
CA ASP A 143 6.94 -29.18 5.40
C ASP A 143 7.73 -29.76 6.59
N SER A 144 7.09 -30.59 7.41
CA SER A 144 7.66 -31.12 8.64
C SER A 144 8.47 -32.41 8.48
N ASP A 145 8.23 -33.19 7.42
CA ASP A 145 8.80 -34.53 7.22
C ASP A 145 9.39 -34.76 5.82
N GLY A 146 9.28 -33.79 4.92
CA GLY A 146 9.85 -33.83 3.58
C GLY A 146 8.94 -34.49 2.54
N ASP A 147 7.66 -34.71 2.85
CA ASP A 147 6.68 -35.32 1.95
C ASP A 147 6.05 -34.36 0.92
N ASP A 148 6.57 -33.12 0.85
CA ASP A 148 6.10 -32.01 0.02
C ASP A 148 4.74 -31.44 0.43
N LYS A 149 4.27 -31.69 1.66
CA LYS A 149 3.06 -31.10 2.21
C LYS A 149 3.38 -30.05 3.27
N LEU A 150 2.96 -28.82 3.02
CA LEU A 150 3.07 -27.73 3.99
C LEU A 150 2.06 -27.95 5.12
N ASP A 151 2.54 -28.32 6.31
CA ASP A 151 1.71 -28.72 7.45
C ASP A 151 2.07 -28.00 8.76
N LYS A 152 3.32 -27.59 8.93
CA LYS A 152 3.84 -26.95 10.15
C LYS A 152 3.72 -25.44 10.07
N VAL A 153 2.82 -24.90 10.88
CA VAL A 153 2.56 -23.45 10.98
C VAL A 153 3.24 -22.87 12.22
N VAL A 154 4.08 -21.85 12.04
CA VAL A 154 4.74 -21.11 13.11
C VAL A 154 4.36 -19.64 13.03
N LEU A 155 3.74 -19.12 14.09
CA LEU A 155 3.51 -17.68 14.26
C LEU A 155 4.85 -17.00 14.57
N LEU A 156 5.28 -16.06 13.71
CA LEU A 156 6.49 -15.27 13.94
C LEU A 156 6.17 -14.00 14.75
N ARG A 157 5.06 -13.34 14.45
CA ARG A 157 4.61 -12.15 15.17
C ARG A 157 3.11 -11.94 14.99
N GLU A 158 2.38 -11.87 16.10
CA GLU A 158 0.99 -11.42 16.08
C GLU A 158 0.91 -9.91 15.85
N MET A 159 -0.09 -9.48 15.10
CA MET A 159 -0.42 -8.07 14.86
C MET A 159 -1.92 -7.87 15.02
N PHE A 160 -2.29 -6.83 15.76
CA PHE A 160 -3.70 -6.49 15.89
C PHE A 160 -4.16 -5.66 14.69
N ALA A 161 -5.06 -6.20 13.91
CA ALA A 161 -5.68 -5.54 12.76
C ALA A 161 -7.20 -5.74 12.78
N ARG A 162 -7.93 -4.87 12.08
CA ARG A 162 -9.39 -4.98 11.92
C ARG A 162 -9.81 -4.67 10.49
N GLY A 163 -10.72 -5.45 9.95
CA GLY A 163 -11.31 -5.21 8.63
C GLY A 163 -10.31 -5.31 7.48
N ASP A 164 -10.61 -4.61 6.39
CA ASP A 164 -9.88 -4.72 5.12
C ASP A 164 -8.51 -4.02 5.09
N HIS A 165 -8.16 -3.19 6.07
CA HIS A 165 -6.93 -2.37 6.07
C HIS A 165 -5.87 -2.92 7.03
N GLY A 166 -5.60 -4.22 6.92
CA GLY A 166 -4.87 -4.99 7.92
C GLY A 166 -3.46 -5.41 7.51
N VAL A 167 -3.10 -6.65 7.77
CA VAL A 167 -1.82 -7.25 7.35
C VAL A 167 -1.99 -7.75 5.91
N HIS A 168 -1.11 -7.32 4.99
CA HIS A 168 -1.33 -7.56 3.57
C HIS A 168 -0.22 -8.38 2.93
N ALA A 169 0.76 -7.74 2.30
CA ALA A 169 1.75 -8.43 1.48
C ALA A 169 3.09 -8.66 2.19
N ILE A 170 3.82 -9.65 1.68
CA ILE A 170 5.19 -9.96 2.06
C ILE A 170 6.03 -9.93 0.80
N LEU A 171 7.13 -9.19 0.84
CA LEU A 171 8.06 -9.06 -0.28
C LEU A 171 9.47 -9.48 0.15
N PRO A 172 10.32 -9.94 -0.78
CA PRO A 172 11.74 -10.10 -0.50
C PRO A 172 12.35 -8.75 -0.10
N GLY A 173 13.08 -8.74 1.02
CA GLY A 173 13.81 -7.58 1.53
C GLY A 173 15.33 -7.73 1.38
N PRO A 174 16.10 -6.62 1.46
CA PRO A 174 17.54 -6.63 1.28
C PRO A 174 18.26 -7.37 2.41
N GLY A 175 19.37 -8.04 2.09
CA GLY A 175 20.23 -8.68 3.09
C GLY A 175 19.56 -9.87 3.80
N ASN A 176 18.87 -10.73 3.05
CA ASN A 176 18.14 -11.89 3.55
C ASN A 176 17.11 -11.50 4.62
N SER A 177 16.17 -10.64 4.23
CA SER A 177 15.07 -10.19 5.07
C SER A 177 13.78 -10.19 4.27
N LEU A 178 12.69 -9.84 4.94
CA LEU A 178 11.36 -9.66 4.37
C LEU A 178 10.96 -8.19 4.51
N TYR A 179 10.17 -7.69 3.57
CA TYR A 179 9.28 -6.57 3.85
C TYR A 179 7.90 -7.10 4.21
N LEU A 180 7.27 -6.55 5.25
CA LEU A 180 5.87 -6.78 5.58
C LEU A 180 5.09 -5.49 5.41
N ILE A 181 4.03 -5.55 4.62
CA ILE A 181 3.16 -4.43 4.28
C ILE A 181 1.87 -4.49 5.11
N THR A 182 1.51 -3.37 5.74
CA THR A 182 0.29 -3.27 6.55
C THR A 182 -0.48 -1.97 6.29
N GLY A 183 -1.80 -2.05 6.30
CA GLY A 183 -2.72 -0.92 6.22
C GLY A 183 -2.86 -0.16 7.55
N ASN A 184 -3.65 0.91 7.51
CA ASN A 184 -3.81 1.84 8.65
C ASN A 184 -4.66 1.31 9.82
N ASN A 185 -5.37 0.18 9.67
CA ASN A 185 -6.06 -0.47 10.80
C ASN A 185 -5.14 -1.38 11.61
N THR A 186 -3.92 -1.66 11.14
CA THR A 186 -2.95 -2.49 11.87
C THR A 186 -2.24 -1.67 12.94
N GLU A 187 -2.36 -2.09 14.21
CA GLU A 187 -1.65 -1.49 15.35
C GLU A 187 -0.15 -1.43 15.11
N PRO A 188 0.47 -0.23 15.22
CA PRO A 188 1.91 -0.10 15.11
C PRO A 188 2.61 -0.97 16.15
N LEU A 189 3.58 -1.75 15.70
CA LEU A 189 4.41 -2.53 16.61
C LEU A 189 5.45 -1.62 17.26
N LYS A 190 5.79 -1.93 18.52
CA LYS A 190 7.06 -1.48 19.11
C LYS A 190 8.18 -2.30 18.47
N THR A 191 9.00 -1.67 17.65
CA THR A 191 10.13 -2.30 16.94
C THR A 191 11.46 -1.96 17.58
N GLN A 192 12.50 -2.76 17.31
CA GLN A 192 13.84 -2.51 17.83
C GLN A 192 14.48 -1.26 17.21
N THR A 193 14.18 -1.02 15.93
CA THR A 193 14.72 0.12 15.19
C THR A 193 13.64 0.76 14.30
N SER A 194 13.87 2.00 13.88
CA SER A 194 13.00 2.70 12.95
C SER A 194 13.80 3.64 12.08
N ARG A 195 13.64 3.53 10.76
CA ARG A 195 14.15 4.51 9.80
C ARG A 195 13.33 5.79 9.82
N VAL A 196 12.06 5.68 10.19
CA VAL A 196 11.19 6.85 10.34
C VAL A 196 11.35 7.42 11.75
N PRO A 197 11.66 8.71 11.91
CA PRO A 197 11.80 9.32 13.24
C PRO A 197 10.50 9.19 14.04
N LEU A 198 10.61 8.82 15.32
CA LEU A 198 9.45 8.54 16.19
C LEU A 198 8.76 9.80 16.73
N HIS A 199 8.97 10.95 16.09
CA HIS A 199 8.38 12.25 16.45
C HIS A 199 6.98 12.42 15.84
N TRP A 200 6.12 11.43 16.07
CA TRP A 200 4.78 11.37 15.50
C TRP A 200 3.92 12.52 16.00
N GLY A 201 3.08 13.02 15.12
CA GLY A 201 2.08 14.03 15.43
C GLY A 201 1.03 14.03 14.35
N GLU A 202 -0.19 14.39 14.69
CA GLU A 202 -1.18 14.76 13.69
C GLU A 202 -0.72 16.07 13.01
N ASP A 203 -0.17 16.98 13.80
CA ASP A 203 0.36 18.30 13.47
C ASP A 203 -0.64 19.12 12.65
N HIS A 204 -1.89 19.18 13.12
CA HIS A 204 -2.92 20.07 12.60
C HIS A 204 -3.11 21.25 13.54
N LEU A 205 -2.93 22.45 13.00
CA LEU A 205 -3.20 23.69 13.72
C LEU A 205 -4.71 23.91 13.87
N LEU A 206 -5.46 23.58 12.81
CA LEU A 206 -6.92 23.67 12.79
C LEU A 206 -7.55 22.29 13.04
N PRO A 207 -8.78 22.25 13.57
CA PRO A 207 -9.54 21.01 13.65
C PRO A 207 -9.69 20.34 12.27
N ARG A 208 -9.81 19.02 12.28
CA ARG A 208 -10.18 18.22 11.10
C ARG A 208 -11.59 17.70 11.27
N MET A 209 -12.25 17.40 10.16
CA MET A 209 -13.45 16.57 10.16
C MET A 209 -13.03 15.09 10.20
N PRO A 210 -13.55 14.29 11.15
CA PRO A 210 -13.34 12.85 11.14
C PRO A 210 -13.98 12.23 9.90
N ASP A 211 -13.61 10.98 9.62
CA ASP A 211 -14.23 10.21 8.54
C ASP A 211 -15.76 10.13 8.70
N GLY A 212 -16.51 10.44 7.63
CA GLY A 212 -17.96 10.58 7.66
C GLY A 212 -18.71 9.28 7.95
N ARG A 213 -18.09 8.11 7.75
CA ARG A 213 -18.64 6.79 8.13
C ARG A 213 -18.00 6.22 9.40
N GLY A 214 -17.13 6.98 10.05
CA GLY A 214 -16.43 6.57 11.27
C GLY A 214 -15.20 5.70 11.02
N HIS A 215 -14.78 5.48 9.77
CA HIS A 215 -13.61 4.66 9.46
C HIS A 215 -12.34 5.27 10.09
N ASN A 216 -11.66 4.52 10.96
CA ASN A 216 -10.47 4.97 11.67
C ASN A 216 -10.60 6.32 12.40
N ARG A 217 -11.81 6.71 12.81
CA ARG A 217 -12.08 8.03 13.39
C ARG A 217 -11.19 8.39 14.60
N THR A 218 -10.77 7.40 15.39
CA THR A 218 -9.91 7.60 16.57
C THR A 218 -8.44 7.28 16.33
N ARG A 219 -8.08 6.79 15.14
CA ARG A 219 -6.72 6.34 14.84
C ARG A 219 -5.81 7.53 14.52
N LEU A 220 -4.67 7.61 15.20
CA LEU A 220 -3.64 8.62 15.00
C LEU A 220 -2.44 8.04 14.24
N ALA A 221 -1.54 8.89 13.78
CA ALA A 221 -0.26 8.46 13.25
C ALA A 221 0.64 7.87 14.35
N PRO A 222 1.54 6.92 14.01
CA PRO A 222 1.78 6.37 12.67
C PRO A 222 0.73 5.31 12.32
N ALA A 223 0.32 5.25 11.06
CA ALA A 223 -0.50 4.15 10.54
C ALA A 223 -0.17 3.93 9.06
N GLY A 224 -0.50 2.73 8.56
CA GLY A 224 -0.07 2.26 7.25
C GLY A 224 1.45 2.17 7.25
N ILE A 225 1.99 1.01 7.61
CA ILE A 225 3.42 0.85 7.92
C ILE A 225 3.99 -0.29 7.08
N ILE A 226 5.19 -0.07 6.56
CA ILE A 226 6.02 -1.10 5.94
C ILE A 226 7.17 -1.40 6.90
N TYR A 227 7.31 -2.66 7.29
CA TYR A 227 8.36 -3.16 8.16
C TYR A 227 9.41 -3.91 7.34
N LYS A 228 10.67 -3.86 7.75
CA LYS A 228 11.68 -4.84 7.39
C LYS A 228 11.81 -5.83 8.54
N VAL A 229 11.81 -7.12 8.21
CA VAL A 229 11.76 -8.22 9.18
C VAL A 229 12.85 -9.25 8.86
N SER A 230 13.61 -9.72 9.85
CA SER A 230 14.51 -10.87 9.64
C SER A 230 13.73 -12.12 9.24
N MET A 231 14.34 -13.05 8.50
CA MET A 231 13.65 -14.29 8.07
C MET A 231 13.07 -15.12 9.22
N ASP A 232 13.65 -15.03 10.42
CA ASP A 232 13.16 -15.71 11.62
C ASP A 232 12.13 -14.90 12.43
N GLY A 233 11.76 -13.70 11.97
CA GLY A 233 10.77 -12.85 12.62
C GLY A 233 11.24 -12.15 13.90
N LYS A 234 12.53 -12.21 14.25
CA LYS A 234 13.03 -11.65 15.53
C LYS A 234 13.38 -10.17 15.47
N GLN A 235 13.94 -9.69 14.35
CA GLN A 235 14.35 -8.30 14.17
C GLN A 235 13.35 -7.55 13.30
N TRP A 236 12.84 -6.44 13.82
CA TRP A 236 11.87 -5.59 13.14
C TRP A 236 12.39 -4.16 13.07
N GLU A 237 12.21 -3.56 11.89
CA GLU A 237 12.57 -2.18 11.60
C GLU A 237 11.40 -1.51 10.87
N VAL A 238 10.93 -0.35 11.35
CA VAL A 238 9.98 0.46 10.58
C VAL A 238 10.73 1.13 9.42
N VAL A 239 10.30 0.89 8.19
CA VAL A 239 10.95 1.42 6.98
C VAL A 239 10.29 2.71 6.50
N SER A 240 8.95 2.69 6.46
CA SER A 240 8.11 3.79 5.96
C SER A 240 6.75 3.75 6.64
N SER A 241 6.08 4.90 6.74
CA SER A 241 4.72 4.98 7.29
C SER A 241 3.82 6.01 6.62
N GLY A 242 2.59 6.18 7.10
CA GLY A 242 1.68 7.25 6.67
C GLY A 242 0.86 6.91 5.45
N TYR A 243 0.56 5.63 5.23
CA TYR A 243 -0.35 5.17 4.17
C TYR A 243 -1.77 4.98 4.70
N ARG A 244 -2.75 4.94 3.81
CA ARG A 244 -4.11 4.50 4.18
C ARG A 244 -4.20 2.98 4.08
N ASN A 245 -4.19 2.45 2.87
CA ASN A 245 -4.25 1.01 2.66
C ASN A 245 -3.39 0.64 1.47
N ILE A 246 -2.25 0.04 1.77
CA ILE A 246 -1.31 -0.48 0.79
C ILE A 246 -1.45 -1.99 0.80
N TYR A 247 -2.14 -2.55 -0.18
CA TYR A 247 -2.40 -3.99 -0.22
C TYR A 247 -1.15 -4.76 -0.66
N ASP A 248 -0.35 -4.19 -1.56
CA ASP A 248 0.84 -4.87 -2.08
C ASP A 248 1.93 -3.87 -2.53
N GLY A 249 3.07 -4.39 -2.96
CA GLY A 249 4.16 -3.62 -3.52
C GLY A 249 5.13 -4.44 -4.35
N GLY A 250 6.20 -3.79 -4.80
CA GLY A 250 7.24 -4.45 -5.59
C GLY A 250 8.57 -3.73 -5.50
N VAL A 251 9.65 -4.45 -5.76
CA VAL A 251 11.00 -3.88 -5.85
C VAL A 251 11.40 -3.79 -7.32
N ASN A 252 11.76 -2.60 -7.78
CA ASN A 252 12.17 -2.40 -9.16
C ASN A 252 13.61 -2.92 -9.40
N ALA A 253 14.05 -2.91 -10.66
CA ALA A 253 15.38 -3.40 -11.06
C ALA A 253 16.56 -2.66 -10.39
N ASP A 254 16.33 -1.43 -9.93
CA ASP A 254 17.31 -0.59 -9.22
C ASP A 254 17.37 -0.87 -7.71
N GLY A 255 16.52 -1.78 -7.20
CA GLY A 255 16.43 -2.11 -5.78
C GLY A 255 15.54 -1.15 -4.98
N GLU A 256 14.73 -0.34 -5.65
CA GLU A 256 13.79 0.61 -5.02
C GLU A 256 12.42 -0.02 -4.80
N LEU A 257 11.86 0.18 -3.61
CA LEU A 257 10.56 -0.36 -3.22
C LEU A 257 9.43 0.60 -3.61
N PHE A 258 8.34 0.05 -4.13
CA PHE A 258 7.11 0.77 -4.48
C PHE A 258 5.89 0.08 -3.87
N THR A 259 4.83 0.85 -3.68
CA THR A 259 3.54 0.34 -3.21
C THR A 259 2.39 1.15 -3.80
N TYR A 260 1.18 0.59 -3.79
CA TYR A 260 -0.04 1.21 -4.30
C TYR A 260 -1.02 1.50 -3.15
N ASP A 261 -1.18 2.78 -2.80
CA ASP A 261 -1.96 3.24 -1.65
C ASP A 261 -3.38 3.63 -2.06
N ALA A 262 -4.36 3.27 -1.21
CA ALA A 262 -5.76 3.55 -1.41
C ALA A 262 -6.10 5.04 -1.28
N ASP A 263 -7.17 5.43 -1.95
CA ASP A 263 -7.67 6.80 -1.99
C ASP A 263 -8.35 7.22 -0.68
N MET A 264 -9.02 8.38 -0.67
CA MET A 264 -10.07 8.65 0.31
C MET A 264 -11.41 8.71 -0.41
N GLU A 265 -12.06 7.57 -0.63
CA GLU A 265 -13.30 7.49 -1.41
C GLU A 265 -14.40 8.41 -0.88
N TYR A 266 -14.40 8.72 0.43
CA TYR A 266 -15.36 9.64 1.05
C TYR A 266 -15.07 11.13 0.80
N ASP A 267 -13.87 11.48 0.32
CA ASP A 267 -13.53 12.84 -0.10
C ASP A 267 -13.72 13.03 -1.61
N PHE A 268 -14.29 12.06 -2.34
CA PHE A 268 -14.49 12.17 -3.78
C PHE A 268 -15.25 13.46 -4.13
N ASN A 269 -14.84 14.13 -5.21
CA ASN A 269 -15.31 15.46 -5.64
C ASN A 269 -15.00 16.65 -4.70
N THR A 270 -14.20 16.47 -3.65
CA THR A 270 -13.69 17.60 -2.84
C THR A 270 -12.33 18.08 -3.35
N SER A 271 -11.95 19.33 -3.02
CA SER A 271 -10.66 19.90 -3.41
C SER A 271 -9.45 19.27 -2.71
N TRP A 272 -9.67 18.47 -1.67
CA TRP A 272 -8.64 17.75 -0.93
C TRP A 272 -8.67 16.24 -1.18
N TYR A 273 -9.46 15.77 -2.15
CA TYR A 273 -9.46 14.37 -2.56
C TYR A 273 -8.04 13.91 -2.90
N ARG A 274 -7.67 12.75 -2.35
CA ARG A 274 -6.42 12.08 -2.66
C ARG A 274 -6.73 10.78 -3.40
N PRO A 275 -6.33 10.65 -4.68
CA PRO A 275 -6.57 9.44 -5.46
C PRO A 275 -5.74 8.26 -4.95
N THR A 276 -6.02 7.07 -5.47
CA THR A 276 -5.10 5.95 -5.37
C THR A 276 -3.81 6.33 -6.09
N ARG A 277 -2.69 5.85 -5.55
CA ARG A 277 -1.39 6.39 -5.98
C ARG A 277 -0.24 5.45 -5.71
N ILE A 278 0.74 5.51 -6.60
CA ILE A 278 2.01 4.81 -6.48
C ILE A 278 2.96 5.65 -5.66
N ASN A 279 3.54 5.04 -4.64
CA ASN A 279 4.49 5.70 -3.76
C ASN A 279 5.85 5.00 -3.84
N HIS A 280 6.91 5.78 -4.03
CA HIS A 280 8.29 5.31 -3.99
C HIS A 280 8.78 5.25 -2.54
N VAL A 281 8.82 4.05 -1.96
CA VAL A 281 9.06 3.78 -0.53
C VAL A 281 10.54 3.95 -0.19
N THR A 282 10.94 5.19 0.07
CA THR A 282 12.32 5.52 0.45
C THR A 282 12.57 5.28 1.94
N SER A 283 13.84 5.26 2.37
CA SER A 283 14.14 5.05 3.78
C SER A 283 13.56 6.19 4.63
N GLY A 284 12.76 5.86 5.64
CA GLY A 284 12.19 6.85 6.55
C GLY A 284 11.07 7.69 5.94
N SER A 285 10.48 7.27 4.82
CA SER A 285 9.39 8.01 4.16
C SER A 285 8.10 8.07 5.00
N MET A 286 7.33 9.16 4.82
CA MET A 286 6.01 9.37 5.42
C MET A 286 5.05 9.95 4.35
N TRP A 287 3.89 9.33 4.18
CA TRP A 287 2.95 9.67 3.09
C TRP A 287 1.71 10.45 3.52
N GLY A 288 1.75 10.96 4.76
CA GLY A 288 0.84 11.99 5.23
C GLY A 288 -0.57 11.52 5.56
N TRP A 289 -0.85 10.21 5.56
CA TRP A 289 -2.15 9.71 6.02
C TRP A 289 -2.43 10.15 7.45
N ARG A 290 -3.64 10.66 7.66
CA ARG A 290 -4.25 10.91 8.96
C ARG A 290 -5.74 10.61 8.80
N ASN A 291 -6.46 10.38 9.90
CA ASN A 291 -7.88 10.06 9.81
C ASN A 291 -8.70 11.24 9.24
N GLY A 292 -9.81 10.89 8.56
CA GLY A 292 -10.73 11.82 7.92
C GLY A 292 -10.05 12.81 6.97
N THR A 293 -10.54 14.05 6.99
CA THR A 293 -10.00 15.18 6.20
C THR A 293 -8.62 15.67 6.68
N GLY A 294 -8.01 15.00 7.64
CA GLY A 294 -6.69 15.35 8.16
C GLY A 294 -5.52 14.92 7.28
N LYS A 295 -5.73 14.31 6.11
CA LYS A 295 -4.61 13.90 5.24
C LYS A 295 -3.71 15.10 4.96
N ARG A 296 -2.41 14.97 5.22
CA ARG A 296 -1.46 16.08 5.04
C ARG A 296 -1.27 16.40 3.57
N PRO A 297 -1.44 17.64 3.12
CA PRO A 297 -1.22 18.02 1.73
C PRO A 297 0.20 17.70 1.26
N GLU A 298 0.36 17.25 0.01
CA GLU A 298 1.67 16.80 -0.53
C GLU A 298 2.73 17.91 -0.57
N PHE A 299 2.28 19.17 -0.61
CA PHE A 299 3.17 20.32 -0.57
C PHE A 299 3.81 20.54 0.81
N TYR A 300 3.27 19.99 1.91
CA TYR A 300 3.89 20.08 3.24
C TYR A 300 5.25 19.40 3.24
N PRO A 301 6.34 20.05 3.69
CA PRO A 301 7.70 19.49 3.68
C PRO A 301 7.85 18.17 4.45
N ASP A 302 6.96 17.90 5.42
CA ASP A 302 6.95 16.72 6.28
C ASP A 302 5.95 15.62 5.84
N THR A 303 5.69 15.54 4.52
CA THR A 303 5.14 14.38 3.80
C THR A 303 5.87 14.22 2.45
N LEU A 304 5.89 13.04 1.83
CA LEU A 304 6.39 12.86 0.46
C LEU A 304 5.24 12.84 -0.57
N PRO A 305 5.47 13.33 -1.81
CA PRO A 305 4.48 13.32 -2.88
C PRO A 305 4.50 11.98 -3.64
N ALA A 306 3.34 11.54 -4.12
CA ALA A 306 3.24 10.31 -4.91
C ALA A 306 4.13 10.34 -6.17
N THR A 307 4.54 9.15 -6.62
CA THR A 307 5.25 8.94 -7.88
C THR A 307 4.30 9.11 -9.07
N VAL A 308 3.11 8.50 -8.97
CA VAL A 308 2.05 8.54 -9.99
C VAL A 308 0.70 8.53 -9.28
N ASN A 309 -0.18 9.48 -9.59
CA ASN A 309 -1.59 9.43 -9.19
C ASN A 309 -2.38 8.67 -10.26
N ILE A 310 -3.22 7.71 -9.85
CA ILE A 310 -3.96 6.85 -10.77
C ILE A 310 -5.41 7.33 -10.92
N GLY A 311 -6.11 7.54 -9.81
CA GLY A 311 -7.50 7.99 -9.81
C GLY A 311 -8.29 7.36 -8.66
N PRO A 312 -9.64 7.38 -8.70
CA PRO A 312 -10.45 6.56 -7.80
C PRO A 312 -10.26 5.08 -8.09
N GLY A 313 -10.19 4.26 -7.04
CA GLY A 313 -9.99 2.82 -7.18
C GLY A 313 -9.81 2.11 -5.86
N SER A 314 -9.66 0.78 -5.94
CA SER A 314 -9.41 -0.07 -4.78
C SER A 314 -8.18 -0.95 -5.01
N PRO A 315 -6.99 -0.54 -4.52
CA PRO A 315 -5.74 -1.28 -4.68
C PRO A 315 -5.81 -2.71 -4.17
N THR A 316 -5.30 -3.65 -4.97
CA THR A 316 -5.05 -5.05 -4.56
C THR A 316 -3.62 -5.45 -4.95
N GLY A 317 -3.39 -6.65 -5.53
CA GLY A 317 -2.04 -7.13 -5.86
C GLY A 317 -1.28 -6.25 -6.87
N THR A 318 0.04 -6.37 -6.84
CA THR A 318 0.95 -5.65 -7.73
C THR A 318 2.15 -6.50 -8.11
N VAL A 319 2.69 -6.33 -9.32
CA VAL A 319 3.91 -7.05 -9.72
C VAL A 319 4.70 -6.26 -10.75
N PHE A 320 6.02 -6.29 -10.68
CA PHE A 320 6.86 -5.87 -11.80
C PHE A 320 6.88 -6.94 -12.88
N GLY A 321 6.76 -6.56 -14.16
CA GLY A 321 6.76 -7.48 -15.31
C GLY A 321 8.07 -8.24 -15.56
N TYR A 322 9.01 -8.22 -14.63
CA TYR A 322 10.33 -8.83 -14.81
C TYR A 322 10.23 -10.34 -15.03
N GLY A 323 10.94 -10.83 -16.04
CA GLY A 323 10.91 -12.24 -16.43
C GLY A 323 9.71 -12.63 -17.31
N ALA A 324 8.75 -11.73 -17.54
CA ALA A 324 7.63 -12.02 -18.43
C ALA A 324 8.12 -12.11 -19.89
N LYS A 325 7.58 -13.06 -20.66
CA LYS A 325 7.76 -13.14 -22.12
C LYS A 325 6.81 -12.17 -22.82
N PHE A 326 6.87 -10.91 -22.42
CA PHE A 326 6.09 -9.80 -22.98
C PHE A 326 7.01 -8.85 -23.75
N PRO A 327 6.48 -7.93 -24.56
CA PRO A 327 7.27 -6.86 -25.16
C PRO A 327 8.02 -6.05 -24.09
N ALA A 328 9.18 -5.50 -24.46
CA ALA A 328 10.09 -4.80 -23.54
C ALA A 328 9.41 -3.72 -22.67
N LYS A 329 8.41 -3.01 -23.23
CA LYS A 329 7.59 -2.02 -22.52
C LYS A 329 6.90 -2.64 -21.29
N TYR A 330 6.31 -3.83 -21.45
CA TYR A 330 5.56 -4.52 -20.41
C TYR A 330 6.45 -5.33 -19.45
N GLN A 331 7.62 -5.77 -19.90
CA GLN A 331 8.61 -6.36 -18.99
C GLN A 331 9.09 -5.36 -17.91
N ASN A 332 9.17 -4.08 -18.27
CA ASN A 332 9.63 -3.02 -17.37
C ASN A 332 8.50 -2.33 -16.59
N ALA A 333 7.23 -2.68 -16.85
CA ALA A 333 6.08 -2.06 -16.23
C ALA A 333 5.88 -2.55 -14.79
N PHE A 334 5.37 -1.66 -13.93
CA PHE A 334 4.79 -2.02 -12.65
C PHE A 334 3.28 -2.22 -12.83
N PHE A 335 2.83 -3.47 -12.79
CA PHE A 335 1.42 -3.80 -12.88
C PHE A 335 0.74 -3.62 -11.54
N ILE A 336 -0.39 -2.92 -11.53
CA ILE A 336 -1.19 -2.68 -10.33
C ILE A 336 -2.65 -3.02 -10.60
N LEU A 337 -3.31 -3.64 -9.61
CA LEU A 337 -4.69 -4.09 -9.73
C LEU A 337 -5.66 -3.13 -9.04
N ASP A 338 -6.78 -2.87 -9.70
CA ASP A 338 -7.91 -2.10 -9.18
C ASP A 338 -9.16 -2.97 -9.14
N TRP A 339 -9.54 -3.37 -7.93
CA TRP A 339 -10.68 -4.24 -7.68
C TRP A 339 -12.03 -3.60 -8.05
N SER A 340 -12.19 -2.29 -7.77
CA SER A 340 -13.47 -1.61 -7.91
C SER A 340 -13.84 -1.37 -9.38
N TRP A 341 -12.85 -1.07 -10.20
CA TRP A 341 -13.05 -0.76 -11.62
C TRP A 341 -12.71 -1.93 -12.56
N GLY A 342 -12.24 -3.03 -12.00
CA GLY A 342 -11.85 -4.22 -12.74
C GLY A 342 -10.77 -3.96 -13.78
N LYS A 343 -9.66 -3.37 -13.33
CA LYS A 343 -8.54 -2.98 -14.18
C LYS A 343 -7.23 -3.52 -13.64
N ILE A 344 -6.38 -3.95 -14.55
CA ILE A 344 -4.94 -4.07 -14.35
C ILE A 344 -4.32 -2.92 -15.11
N HIS A 345 -3.61 -2.04 -14.41
CA HIS A 345 -2.86 -0.96 -15.02
C HIS A 345 -1.41 -1.37 -15.23
N ALA A 346 -0.78 -0.91 -16.32
CA ALA A 346 0.67 -0.96 -16.49
C ALA A 346 1.23 0.45 -16.22
N VAL A 347 2.02 0.59 -15.15
CA VAL A 347 2.68 1.85 -14.80
C VAL A 347 4.11 1.83 -15.31
N HIS A 348 4.46 2.82 -16.14
CA HIS A 348 5.75 2.97 -16.79
C HIS A 348 6.60 3.97 -16.01
N LEU A 349 7.41 3.46 -15.08
CA LEU A 349 8.27 4.29 -14.22
C LEU A 349 9.48 4.83 -14.98
N LYS A 350 9.79 6.11 -14.76
CA LYS A 350 10.95 6.81 -15.30
C LYS A 350 11.76 7.44 -14.16
N SER A 351 13.05 7.14 -14.10
CA SER A 351 13.93 7.75 -13.09
C SER A 351 13.98 9.28 -13.24
N GLN A 352 13.86 10.01 -12.14
CA GLN A 352 13.95 11.46 -12.08
C GLN A 352 14.58 11.91 -10.75
N GLY A 353 15.77 12.50 -10.83
CA GLY A 353 16.56 12.86 -9.64
C GLY A 353 16.79 11.63 -8.77
N SER A 354 16.49 11.74 -7.46
CA SER A 354 16.60 10.65 -6.49
C SER A 354 15.36 9.78 -6.37
N SER A 355 14.37 9.97 -7.25
CA SER A 355 13.08 9.28 -7.23
C SER A 355 12.66 8.93 -8.68
N TYR A 356 11.35 8.81 -8.89
CA TYR A 356 10.75 8.44 -10.16
C TYR A 356 9.54 9.34 -10.45
N THR A 357 9.21 9.41 -11.72
CA THR A 357 7.91 9.82 -12.25
C THR A 357 7.39 8.68 -13.12
N GLY A 358 6.24 8.82 -13.75
CA GLY A 358 5.74 7.83 -14.68
C GLY A 358 4.31 8.10 -15.11
N ASP A 359 3.88 7.29 -16.06
CA ASP A 359 2.53 7.31 -16.62
C ASP A 359 1.89 5.94 -16.48
N SER A 360 0.56 5.90 -16.49
CA SER A 360 -0.22 4.66 -16.38
C SER A 360 -1.10 4.48 -17.61
N GLU A 361 -1.19 3.24 -18.09
CA GLU A 361 -2.19 2.83 -19.08
C GLU A 361 -3.02 1.68 -18.55
N THR A 362 -4.26 1.54 -19.04
CA THR A 362 -5.04 0.33 -18.78
C THR A 362 -4.45 -0.80 -19.60
N PHE A 363 -3.97 -1.84 -18.94
CA PHE A 363 -3.45 -3.04 -19.59
C PHE A 363 -4.58 -4.04 -19.83
N ILE A 364 -5.24 -4.49 -18.78
CA ILE A 364 -6.41 -5.38 -18.87
C ILE A 364 -7.60 -4.72 -18.19
N THR A 365 -8.79 -4.89 -18.76
CA THR A 365 -10.03 -4.47 -18.10
C THR A 365 -11.17 -5.42 -18.41
N GLY A 366 -12.13 -5.55 -17.49
CA GLY A 366 -13.35 -6.31 -17.72
C GLY A 366 -14.48 -5.89 -16.78
N SER A 367 -15.69 -6.30 -17.12
CA SER A 367 -16.89 -6.00 -16.33
C SER A 367 -17.78 -7.24 -16.16
N PRO A 368 -17.94 -7.78 -14.95
CA PRO A 368 -17.13 -7.50 -13.74
C PRO A 368 -15.73 -8.12 -13.85
N LEU A 369 -14.69 -7.52 -13.25
CA LEU A 369 -13.36 -8.14 -13.14
C LEU A 369 -12.68 -7.79 -11.81
N PRO A 370 -13.20 -8.25 -10.65
CA PRO A 370 -12.70 -7.87 -9.33
C PRO A 370 -11.32 -8.49 -9.05
N VAL A 371 -10.27 -7.95 -9.65
CA VAL A 371 -8.89 -8.44 -9.58
C VAL A 371 -8.34 -8.38 -8.16
N THR A 372 -7.72 -9.47 -7.71
CA THR A 372 -7.25 -9.62 -6.33
C THR A 372 -5.74 -9.74 -6.21
N ASP A 373 -5.09 -10.55 -7.06
CA ASP A 373 -3.64 -10.70 -7.01
C ASP A 373 -3.05 -11.09 -8.36
N VAL A 374 -1.75 -10.88 -8.54
CA VAL A 374 -1.02 -11.07 -9.80
C VAL A 374 0.43 -11.50 -9.57
N ILE A 375 0.91 -12.44 -10.37
CA ILE A 375 2.33 -12.86 -10.39
C ILE A 375 2.83 -13.02 -11.83
N ILE A 376 4.14 -12.89 -12.00
CA ILE A 376 4.85 -13.41 -13.17
C ILE A 376 5.42 -14.77 -12.79
N ARG A 377 5.13 -15.80 -13.58
CA ARG A 377 5.66 -17.15 -13.34
C ARG A 377 6.98 -17.34 -14.08
N PRO A 378 8.10 -17.61 -13.39
CA PRO A 378 9.43 -17.69 -14.03
C PRO A 378 9.56 -18.80 -15.08
N GLU A 379 8.87 -19.94 -14.90
CA GLU A 379 9.07 -21.13 -15.74
C GLU A 379 8.51 -20.97 -17.16
N ASP A 380 7.44 -20.19 -17.32
CA ASP A 380 6.83 -19.92 -18.63
C ASP A 380 6.92 -18.45 -19.06
N GLY A 381 7.15 -17.52 -18.13
CA GLY A 381 7.15 -16.08 -18.37
C GLY A 381 5.76 -15.50 -18.59
N ALA A 382 4.69 -16.21 -18.23
CA ALA A 382 3.32 -15.71 -18.30
C ALA A 382 2.94 -14.95 -17.03
N MET A 383 1.98 -14.03 -17.16
CA MET A 383 1.32 -13.41 -16.02
C MET A 383 0.14 -14.28 -15.60
N TYR A 384 -0.03 -14.49 -14.30
CA TYR A 384 -1.19 -15.14 -13.71
C TYR A 384 -1.87 -14.15 -12.79
N PHE A 385 -3.19 -14.08 -12.83
CA PHE A 385 -3.96 -13.23 -11.91
C PHE A 385 -5.22 -13.91 -11.42
N THR A 386 -5.68 -13.53 -10.22
CA THR A 386 -6.98 -13.94 -9.67
C THR A 386 -7.99 -12.81 -9.71
N ILE A 387 -9.26 -13.20 -9.76
CA ILE A 387 -10.39 -12.35 -9.36
C ILE A 387 -11.06 -12.95 -8.13
N GLY A 388 -11.75 -12.14 -7.34
CA GLY A 388 -12.49 -12.61 -6.17
C GLY A 388 -12.55 -11.57 -5.05
N GLY A 389 -12.43 -12.05 -3.82
CA GLY A 389 -12.53 -11.23 -2.61
C GLY A 389 -13.96 -10.82 -2.26
N ARG A 390 -14.19 -10.42 -1.02
CA ARG A 390 -15.51 -10.02 -0.47
C ARG A 390 -16.62 -11.03 -0.77
N LYS A 391 -16.28 -12.32 -0.75
CA LYS A 391 -17.17 -13.45 -1.07
C LYS A 391 -17.75 -13.43 -2.49
N VAL A 392 -17.19 -12.67 -3.44
CA VAL A 392 -17.61 -12.74 -4.85
C VAL A 392 -17.01 -13.96 -5.55
N GLN A 393 -17.53 -14.29 -6.73
CA GLN A 393 -17.05 -15.42 -7.54
C GLN A 393 -15.57 -15.25 -7.88
N SER A 394 -14.79 -16.32 -7.71
CA SER A 394 -13.35 -16.32 -7.89
C SER A 394 -12.93 -17.11 -9.13
N GLY A 395 -11.78 -16.76 -9.70
CA GLY A 395 -11.20 -17.45 -10.83
C GLY A 395 -9.73 -17.11 -11.05
N VAL A 396 -9.02 -17.99 -11.76
CA VAL A 396 -7.61 -17.82 -12.11
C VAL A 396 -7.47 -17.67 -13.62
N TYR A 397 -6.68 -16.69 -14.03
CA TYR A 397 -6.41 -16.41 -15.44
C TYR A 397 -4.91 -16.45 -15.72
N ARG A 398 -4.57 -16.78 -16.96
CA ARG A 398 -3.23 -16.64 -17.52
C ARG A 398 -3.24 -15.63 -18.65
N VAL A 399 -2.20 -14.82 -18.73
CA VAL A 399 -1.96 -13.85 -19.80
C VAL A 399 -0.64 -14.18 -20.49
N THR A 400 -0.69 -14.34 -21.80
CA THR A 400 0.47 -14.60 -22.66
C THR A 400 0.54 -13.59 -23.79
N TYR A 401 1.71 -13.41 -24.38
CA TYR A 401 1.90 -12.60 -25.58
C TYR A 401 2.20 -13.52 -26.77
N SER A 402 1.47 -13.34 -27.86
CA SER A 402 1.61 -14.06 -29.13
C SER A 402 1.65 -13.11 -30.33
N GLY A 403 1.98 -11.83 -30.11
CA GLY A 403 2.20 -10.85 -31.17
C GLY A 403 3.62 -10.93 -31.74
N GLU A 404 3.95 -9.97 -32.60
CA GLU A 404 5.21 -9.95 -33.36
C GLU A 404 6.36 -9.22 -32.66
N GLU A 405 6.10 -8.45 -31.59
CA GLU A 405 7.15 -7.72 -30.88
C GLU A 405 8.09 -8.67 -30.11
N SER A 406 9.36 -8.27 -29.99
CA SER A 406 10.35 -9.07 -29.28
C SER A 406 10.03 -9.24 -27.80
N THR A 407 10.13 -10.49 -27.34
CA THR A 407 9.99 -10.89 -25.93
C THR A 407 11.33 -11.20 -25.26
N THR A 408 12.46 -10.89 -25.92
CA THR A 408 13.79 -11.05 -25.32
C THR A 408 13.92 -10.23 -24.04
N PRO A 409 14.60 -10.73 -23.00
CA PRO A 409 14.78 -10.00 -21.75
C PRO A 409 15.33 -8.58 -21.97
N ALA A 410 14.60 -7.57 -21.49
CA ALA A 410 14.89 -6.16 -21.75
C ALA A 410 14.90 -5.30 -20.48
N VAL A 411 15.01 -5.92 -19.29
CA VAL A 411 15.02 -5.22 -18.01
C VAL A 411 16.31 -4.42 -17.85
N LYS A 412 16.19 -3.11 -17.61
CA LYS A 412 17.35 -2.21 -17.50
C LYS A 412 17.39 -1.52 -16.14
N ARG A 413 18.58 -1.55 -15.53
CA ARG A 413 18.90 -0.70 -14.39
C ARG A 413 19.18 0.72 -14.87
N THR A 414 18.75 1.69 -14.10
CA THR A 414 19.08 3.10 -14.30
C THR A 414 20.26 3.50 -13.42
N GLN A 415 20.98 4.55 -13.80
CA GLN A 415 21.97 5.19 -12.93
C GLN A 415 21.47 6.58 -12.57
N SER A 416 21.64 6.98 -11.31
CA SER A 416 21.31 8.33 -10.84
C SER A 416 22.23 8.73 -9.70
N GLN A 417 22.98 9.81 -9.90
CA GLN A 417 23.84 10.37 -8.86
C GLN A 417 23.03 10.91 -7.68
N ASP A 418 21.87 11.50 -7.96
CA ASP A 418 20.94 11.96 -6.92
C ASP A 418 20.40 10.79 -6.08
N ARG A 419 20.12 9.65 -6.70
CA ARG A 419 19.70 8.44 -5.98
C ARG A 419 20.82 7.90 -5.11
N ASN A 420 22.05 7.85 -5.63
CA ASN A 420 23.23 7.47 -4.86
C ASN A 420 23.45 8.42 -3.67
N LEU A 421 23.28 9.73 -3.88
CA LEU A 421 23.37 10.74 -2.81
C LEU A 421 22.27 10.51 -1.75
N ARG A 422 21.02 10.26 -2.16
CA ARG A 422 19.95 9.92 -1.22
C ARG A 422 20.32 8.68 -0.42
N HIS A 423 20.77 7.59 -1.03
CA HIS A 423 21.21 6.39 -0.30
C HIS A 423 22.34 6.68 0.70
N LYS A 424 23.30 7.54 0.32
CA LYS A 424 24.38 7.99 1.22
C LYS A 424 23.84 8.70 2.45
N LEU A 425 22.76 9.48 2.33
CA LEU A 425 22.10 10.14 3.47
C LEU A 425 21.28 9.13 4.30
N GLU A 426 20.57 8.25 3.62
CA GLU A 426 19.70 7.24 4.24
C GLU A 426 20.47 6.25 5.13
N ARG A 427 21.79 6.08 4.93
CA ARG A 427 22.64 5.25 5.81
C ARG A 427 22.64 5.72 7.27
N PHE A 428 22.31 6.98 7.52
CA PHE A 428 22.19 7.56 8.86
C PHE A 428 20.80 7.40 9.48
N HIS A 429 19.82 6.87 8.74
CA HIS A 429 18.47 6.69 9.27
C HIS A 429 18.45 5.54 10.30
N GLY A 430 17.77 5.78 11.43
CA GLY A 430 17.60 4.80 12.52
C GLY A 430 18.85 4.56 13.36
N ARG A 431 19.91 5.39 13.23
CA ARG A 431 21.14 5.26 14.00
C ARG A 431 21.80 6.61 14.26
N GLN A 432 22.58 6.68 15.33
CA GLN A 432 23.45 7.82 15.61
C GLN A 432 24.81 7.62 14.94
N HIS A 433 25.40 8.68 14.38
CA HIS A 433 26.71 8.63 13.74
C HIS A 433 27.40 9.99 13.76
N LYS A 434 28.71 10.02 14.06
CA LYS A 434 29.49 11.26 14.20
C LYS A 434 29.47 12.17 12.96
N ASP A 435 29.40 11.57 11.77
CA ASP A 435 29.42 12.30 10.50
C ASP A 435 28.01 12.70 10.02
N ALA A 436 26.95 12.19 10.64
CA ALA A 436 25.58 12.33 10.15
C ALA A 436 25.13 13.79 10.05
N VAL A 437 25.37 14.59 11.10
CA VAL A 437 25.01 16.01 11.11
C VAL A 437 25.76 16.74 10.01
N ASN A 438 27.09 16.64 9.97
CA ASN A 438 27.92 17.42 9.04
C ASN A 438 27.64 17.10 7.58
N GLU A 439 27.54 15.82 7.23
CA GLU A 439 27.23 15.42 5.85
C GLU A 439 25.80 15.84 5.45
N SER A 440 24.82 15.52 6.28
CA SER A 440 23.41 15.76 5.95
C SER A 440 23.07 17.24 5.90
N TRP A 441 23.69 18.07 6.76
CA TRP A 441 23.41 19.50 6.83
C TRP A 441 23.64 20.24 5.52
N THR A 442 24.60 19.78 4.71
CA THR A 442 24.93 20.38 3.42
C THR A 442 23.80 20.25 2.40
N HIS A 443 22.86 19.33 2.61
CA HIS A 443 21.78 19.00 1.69
C HIS A 443 20.37 19.41 2.19
N LEU A 444 20.26 20.15 3.30
CA LEU A 444 18.96 20.59 3.83
C LEU A 444 18.22 21.55 2.88
N ASP A 445 18.91 22.26 2.00
CA ASP A 445 18.34 23.15 0.98
C ASP A 445 18.41 22.59 -0.45
N HIS A 446 18.79 21.32 -0.62
CA HIS A 446 18.95 20.68 -1.93
C HIS A 446 17.68 20.81 -2.80
N GLY A 447 17.76 20.98 -4.12
CA GLY A 447 16.56 21.15 -4.98
C GLY A 447 15.63 19.92 -5.02
N GLY A 448 16.19 18.71 -4.95
CA GLY A 448 15.47 17.45 -4.93
C GLY A 448 14.75 17.15 -3.60
N ARG A 449 13.42 16.97 -3.67
CA ARG A 449 12.54 16.75 -2.51
C ARG A 449 12.94 15.57 -1.62
N PHE A 450 13.25 14.43 -2.24
CA PHE A 450 13.62 13.20 -1.52
C PHE A 450 15.03 13.28 -0.91
N ILE A 451 15.94 14.08 -1.48
CA ILE A 451 17.27 14.33 -0.87
C ILE A 451 17.13 15.22 0.36
N ARG A 452 16.36 16.33 0.29
CA ARG A 452 16.09 17.15 1.48
C ARG A 452 15.41 16.34 2.59
N TRP A 453 14.48 15.46 2.22
CA TRP A 453 13.83 14.54 3.18
C TRP A 453 14.85 13.65 3.88
N ALA A 454 15.71 12.97 3.11
CA ALA A 454 16.74 12.10 3.66
C ALA A 454 17.71 12.87 4.57
N ALA A 455 18.16 14.06 4.14
CA ALA A 455 19.02 14.91 4.96
C ALA A 455 18.35 15.33 6.28
N MET A 456 17.11 15.81 6.23
CA MET A 456 16.34 16.21 7.42
C MET A 456 16.09 15.02 8.35
N THR A 457 15.78 13.85 7.79
CA THR A 457 15.56 12.61 8.54
C THR A 457 16.82 12.14 9.24
N ALA A 458 17.96 12.14 8.55
CA ALA A 458 19.26 11.83 9.13
C ALA A 458 19.61 12.73 10.32
N VAL A 459 19.36 14.05 10.22
CA VAL A 459 19.56 15.02 11.31
C VAL A 459 18.64 14.72 12.50
N MET A 460 17.36 14.42 12.27
CA MET A 460 16.41 14.10 13.34
C MET A 460 16.77 12.81 14.11
N HIS A 461 17.56 11.90 13.52
CA HIS A 461 18.07 10.71 14.22
C HIS A 461 19.28 11.00 15.12
N GLN A 462 19.84 12.22 15.11
CA GLN A 462 21.00 12.58 15.91
C GLN A 462 20.60 13.31 17.21
N PRO A 463 21.39 13.18 18.29
CA PRO A 463 21.14 13.91 19.53
C PRO A 463 21.01 15.42 19.29
N VAL A 464 19.92 16.02 19.78
CA VAL A 464 19.58 17.45 19.56
C VAL A 464 20.73 18.38 19.94
N ALA A 465 21.43 18.09 21.04
CA ALA A 465 22.55 18.89 21.53
C ALA A 465 23.67 19.06 20.49
N GLN A 466 23.82 18.14 19.52
CA GLN A 466 24.86 18.23 18.49
C GLN A 466 24.54 19.25 17.39
N TRP A 467 23.28 19.67 17.23
CA TRP A 467 22.85 20.44 16.08
C TRP A 467 21.84 21.56 16.36
N GLN A 468 21.30 21.65 17.58
CA GLN A 468 20.38 22.71 18.00
C GLN A 468 20.93 24.11 17.73
N GLU A 469 22.13 24.41 18.22
CA GLU A 469 22.73 25.75 18.05
C GLU A 469 22.99 26.05 16.57
N ARG A 470 23.37 25.03 15.80
CA ARG A 470 23.55 25.15 14.35
C ARG A 470 22.23 25.47 13.65
N ALA A 471 21.11 24.86 14.05
CA ALA A 471 19.78 25.18 13.52
C ALA A 471 19.38 26.63 13.81
N LEU A 472 19.62 27.09 15.06
CA LEU A 472 19.26 28.43 15.52
C LEU A 472 20.09 29.53 14.86
N SER A 473 21.37 29.25 14.58
CA SER A 473 22.34 30.23 14.05
C SER A 473 22.58 30.15 12.54
N GLU A 474 22.04 29.14 11.84
CA GLU A 474 22.21 28.90 10.40
C GLU A 474 21.97 30.17 9.57
N LYS A 475 22.85 30.55 8.65
CA LYS A 475 22.74 31.80 7.88
C LYS A 475 22.01 31.61 6.55
N ASN A 476 22.07 30.42 5.97
CA ASN A 476 21.30 30.10 4.76
C ASN A 476 19.82 29.90 5.14
N HIS A 477 18.98 30.84 4.69
CA HIS A 477 17.55 30.85 5.00
C HIS A 477 16.81 29.58 4.53
N ASN A 478 17.21 28.96 3.42
CA ASN A 478 16.60 27.72 2.93
C ASN A 478 16.96 26.51 3.82
N LYS A 479 18.21 26.43 4.30
CA LYS A 479 18.60 25.39 5.28
C LYS A 479 17.94 25.63 6.63
N ARG A 480 17.92 26.88 7.08
CA ARG A 480 17.39 27.28 8.39
C ARG A 480 15.95 26.82 8.58
N VAL A 481 15.07 27.03 7.59
CA VAL A 481 13.65 26.64 7.73
C VAL A 481 13.44 25.13 7.85
N VAL A 482 14.25 24.33 7.15
CA VAL A 482 14.21 22.86 7.25
C VAL A 482 14.77 22.40 8.60
N ALA A 483 15.89 22.98 9.05
CA ALA A 483 16.49 22.69 10.35
C ALA A 483 15.57 23.07 11.51
N LEU A 484 14.90 24.22 11.46
CA LEU A 484 13.95 24.66 12.48
C LEU A 484 12.67 23.80 12.49
N LEU A 485 12.18 23.39 11.31
CA LEU A 485 11.08 22.42 11.24
C LEU A 485 11.46 21.10 11.94
N ALA A 486 12.65 20.56 11.65
CA ALA A 486 13.16 19.37 12.31
C ALA A 486 13.29 19.59 13.83
N LEU A 487 13.87 20.71 14.26
CA LEU A 487 14.05 21.05 15.67
C LEU A 487 12.71 21.06 16.41
N CYS A 488 11.69 21.73 15.87
CA CYS A 488 10.36 21.77 16.48
C CYS A 488 9.74 20.37 16.63
N LYS A 489 9.96 19.48 15.67
CA LYS A 489 9.46 18.10 15.74
C LYS A 489 10.18 17.28 16.81
N VAL A 490 11.48 17.47 16.97
CA VAL A 490 12.28 16.67 17.91
C VAL A 490 12.12 17.15 19.35
N VAL A 491 12.02 18.45 19.61
CA VAL A 491 12.00 19.01 20.98
C VAL A 491 10.60 19.15 21.57
N GLY A 492 9.55 19.06 20.75
CA GLY A 492 8.16 19.17 21.17
C GLY A 492 7.31 17.97 20.74
N ALA A 493 6.17 17.79 21.41
CA ALA A 493 5.21 16.73 21.12
C ALA A 493 3.89 17.32 20.61
N ASP A 494 3.18 16.59 19.74
CA ASP A 494 1.80 16.92 19.42
C ASP A 494 0.90 16.59 20.62
N PRO A 495 0.09 17.53 21.13
CA PRO A 495 -0.81 17.28 22.26
C PRO A 495 -1.74 16.07 22.10
N LYS A 496 -2.10 15.68 20.87
CA LYS A 496 -2.96 14.50 20.61
C LYS A 496 -2.26 13.17 20.84
N ASN A 497 -0.93 13.16 20.83
CA ASN A 497 -0.13 11.96 21.02
C ASN A 497 0.43 11.85 22.45
N VAL A 498 0.11 12.80 23.33
CA VAL A 498 0.51 12.79 24.72
C VAL A 498 -0.41 11.84 25.49
N THR A 499 0.17 10.87 26.17
CA THR A 499 -0.56 9.98 27.09
C THR A 499 0.03 10.09 28.50
N PRO A 500 -0.66 9.58 29.55
CA PRO A 500 -0.06 9.50 30.88
C PRO A 500 1.25 8.71 30.90
N GLU A 501 1.39 7.70 30.05
CA GLU A 501 2.58 6.84 29.93
C GLU A 501 3.71 7.47 29.13
N GLU A 502 3.38 8.33 28.15
CA GLU A 502 4.31 9.07 27.31
C GLU A 502 3.99 10.58 27.37
N PRO A 503 4.33 11.25 28.50
CA PRO A 503 3.99 12.65 28.70
C PRO A 503 4.79 13.55 27.73
N ALA A 504 4.23 14.72 27.43
CA ALA A 504 4.91 15.72 26.62
C ALA A 504 6.27 16.10 27.25
N PRO A 505 7.33 16.28 26.44
CA PRO A 505 8.59 16.79 26.96
C PRO A 505 8.38 18.20 27.53
N LYS A 506 9.06 18.50 28.64
CA LYS A 506 9.06 19.85 29.20
C LYS A 506 9.79 20.78 28.23
N ILE A 507 9.06 21.74 27.66
CA ILE A 507 9.62 22.70 26.71
C ILE A 507 10.41 23.75 27.49
N ASP A 508 11.70 23.88 27.19
CA ASP A 508 12.53 24.97 27.69
C ASP A 508 12.06 26.30 27.08
N SER A 509 11.61 27.23 27.94
CA SER A 509 11.14 28.56 27.54
C SER A 509 12.19 29.36 26.79
N ALA A 510 13.48 29.23 27.13
CA ALA A 510 14.57 29.92 26.45
C ALA A 510 14.80 29.34 25.05
N LEU A 511 14.76 28.02 24.90
CA LEU A 511 14.84 27.35 23.61
C LEU A 511 13.65 27.73 22.71
N LYS A 512 12.42 27.68 23.26
CA LYS A 512 11.22 28.11 22.55
C LYS A 512 11.34 29.55 22.03
N ALA A 513 11.74 30.48 22.89
CA ALA A 513 11.95 31.87 22.49
C ALA A 513 13.02 32.00 21.38
N SER A 514 14.09 31.21 21.47
CA SER A 514 15.16 31.18 20.47
C SER A 514 14.69 30.63 19.12
N ILE A 515 13.86 29.57 19.11
CA ILE A 515 13.26 29.02 17.89
C ILE A 515 12.40 30.07 17.20
N PHE A 516 11.46 30.68 17.92
CA PHE A 516 10.58 31.70 17.35
C PHE A 516 11.34 32.95 16.88
N LYS A 517 12.39 33.36 17.62
CA LYS A 517 13.31 34.42 17.18
C LYS A 517 14.02 34.05 15.86
N SER A 518 14.53 32.82 15.75
CA SER A 518 15.25 32.35 14.55
C SER A 518 14.33 32.24 13.33
N LEU A 519 13.08 31.78 13.53
CA LEU A 519 12.03 31.80 12.51
C LEU A 519 11.75 33.23 12.02
N GLY A 520 11.57 34.19 12.94
CA GLY A 520 11.30 35.60 12.60
C GLY A 520 12.49 36.34 11.94
N GLN A 521 13.68 35.74 11.94
CA GLN A 521 14.86 36.26 11.24
C GLN A 521 15.01 35.68 9.82
N VAL A 522 14.08 34.83 9.37
CA VAL A 522 14.08 34.29 8.01
C VAL A 522 13.62 35.37 7.03
N ASP A 523 14.47 35.71 6.08
CA ASP A 523 14.16 36.67 5.02
C ASP A 523 13.34 35.98 3.91
N TRP A 524 12.05 36.30 3.83
CA TRP A 524 11.11 35.72 2.86
C TRP A 524 11.56 35.87 1.40
N SER A 525 12.22 36.98 1.07
CA SER A 525 12.66 37.26 -0.30
C SER A 525 13.76 36.32 -0.77
N LYS A 526 14.53 35.74 0.17
CA LYS A 526 15.63 34.80 -0.10
C LYS A 526 15.21 33.33 -0.13
N LEU A 527 13.93 33.04 0.11
CA LEU A 527 13.41 31.69 0.11
C LEU A 527 12.97 31.24 -1.29
N THR A 528 13.35 30.02 -1.65
CA THR A 528 12.68 29.33 -2.77
C THR A 528 11.20 29.10 -2.44
N HIS A 529 10.37 28.84 -3.46
CA HIS A 529 8.96 28.53 -3.25
C HIS A 529 8.75 27.39 -2.23
N SER A 530 9.53 26.30 -2.36
CA SER A 530 9.46 25.17 -1.41
C SER A 530 9.86 25.55 0.02
N SER A 531 10.83 26.45 0.18
CA SER A 531 11.26 26.93 1.49
C SER A 531 10.26 27.90 2.11
N LYS A 532 9.51 28.66 1.31
CA LYS A 532 8.38 29.47 1.79
C LYS A 532 7.30 28.59 2.41
N LEU A 533 6.90 27.52 1.71
CA LEU A 533 5.98 26.51 2.27
C LEU A 533 6.55 25.86 3.53
N THR A 534 7.87 25.62 3.55
CA THR A 534 8.55 25.06 4.72
C THR A 534 8.53 26.01 5.92
N LEU A 535 8.75 27.32 5.71
CA LEU A 535 8.67 28.33 6.77
C LEU A 535 7.27 28.35 7.40
N VAL A 536 6.23 28.41 6.56
CA VAL A 536 4.83 28.41 7.03
C VAL A 536 4.55 27.13 7.82
N ARG A 537 5.01 25.97 7.32
CA ARG A 537 4.86 24.70 8.05
C ARG A 537 5.65 24.70 9.37
N ALA A 538 6.86 25.26 9.40
CA ALA A 538 7.67 25.33 10.62
C ALA A 538 6.98 26.16 11.72
N TYR A 539 6.35 27.29 11.36
CA TYR A 539 5.51 28.05 12.30
C TYR A 539 4.33 27.23 12.80
N GLN A 540 3.62 26.50 11.92
CA GLN A 540 2.52 25.62 12.36
C GLN A 540 3.01 24.58 13.37
N ILE A 541 4.12 23.87 13.09
CA ILE A 541 4.67 22.87 14.01
C ILE A 541 5.11 23.53 15.32
N ALA A 542 5.79 24.68 15.27
CA ALA A 542 6.22 25.39 16.47
C ALA A 542 5.03 25.77 17.37
N LEU A 543 3.95 26.31 16.79
CA LEU A 543 2.75 26.67 17.54
C LEU A 543 2.05 25.45 18.16
N ILE A 544 1.94 24.35 17.41
CA ILE A 544 1.28 23.12 17.88
C ILE A 544 2.08 22.45 18.99
N ARG A 545 3.40 22.29 18.79
CA ARG A 545 4.23 21.45 19.65
C ARG A 545 4.94 22.19 20.78
N LEU A 546 5.16 23.51 20.62
CA LEU A 546 5.84 24.34 21.62
C LEU A 546 4.88 25.31 22.33
N GLY A 547 3.65 25.47 21.81
CA GLY A 547 2.65 26.42 22.30
C GLY A 547 2.93 27.89 21.92
N GLU A 548 2.10 28.80 22.43
CA GLU A 548 2.14 30.23 22.07
C GLU A 548 3.44 30.93 22.46
N THR A 549 3.94 31.80 21.58
CA THR A 549 5.07 32.70 21.86
C THR A 549 4.58 34.02 22.49
N ASN A 550 5.49 34.86 22.98
CA ASN A 550 5.14 36.16 23.55
C ASN A 550 4.54 37.12 22.51
N ALA A 551 3.82 38.15 22.97
CA ALA A 551 3.06 39.07 22.11
C ALA A 551 3.92 39.80 21.06
N SER A 552 5.20 40.08 21.35
CA SER A 552 6.09 40.80 20.43
C SER A 552 6.52 39.97 19.23
N VAL A 553 6.59 38.64 19.35
CA VAL A 553 6.84 37.74 18.22
C VAL A 553 5.55 37.36 17.49
N LYS A 554 4.39 37.39 18.16
CA LYS A 554 3.08 37.09 17.54
C LYS A 554 2.66 38.13 16.48
N ASN A 555 3.13 39.37 16.59
CA ASN A 555 2.76 40.49 15.71
C ASN A 555 3.71 40.70 14.51
N ARG A 556 4.84 39.97 14.43
CA ARG A 556 5.79 39.99 13.31
C ARG A 556 5.55 38.79 12.42
#